data_AF-A0AAE0QQ83-F1
#
_entry.id   AF-A0AAE0QQ83-F1
#
_cell.length_a   1.000
_cell.length_b   1.000
_cell.length_c   1.000
_cell.angle_alpha   90.00
_cell.angle_beta   90.00
_cell.angle_gamma   90.00
#
_symmetry.space_group_name_H-M   'P 1'
#
loop_
_entity.id
_entity.type
_entity.pdbx_description
1 polymer ?
#
loop_
_entity_poly.entity_id
_entity_poly.type
_entity_poly.pdbx_seq_one_letter_code
_entity_poly.pdbx_strand_id
1 'polypeptide(L)'
;MAWSDESRFLLHHVAGRVRVRRLPGEHMAPGCSMGKRQVGRGSVMLWAMFYWETLGSAIHVDVTLTRSTYLSIVADHEWFYEHNNQFEVLTWPPNSPDLNPIEHLWDVLNKQVRSMESPPYDLQDLKDLLLTSWCQIPQHTFRDLVESMPRR
;
A
#
# COMPACT_ATOMS: atom_id res chain seq x y z
N MET A 1 -15.34 -11.05 -9.21
CA MET A 1 -14.42 -9.95 -9.62
C MET A 1 -13.31 -9.87 -8.60
N ALA A 2 -12.06 -9.88 -9.06
CA ALA A 2 -10.88 -9.76 -8.22
C ALA A 2 -10.18 -8.44 -8.55
N TRP A 3 -9.59 -7.82 -7.53
CA TRP A 3 -8.90 -6.54 -7.62
C TRP A 3 -7.48 -6.73 -7.10
N SER A 4 -6.49 -6.28 -7.86
CA SER A 4 -5.08 -6.38 -7.50
C SER A 4 -4.34 -5.10 -7.87
N ASP A 5 -3.28 -4.79 -7.12
CA ASP A 5 -2.43 -3.62 -7.35
C ASP A 5 -1.16 -3.70 -6.50
N GLU A 6 -0.23 -2.75 -6.70
CA GLU A 6 0.97 -2.58 -5.90
C GLU A 6 1.07 -1.22 -5.24
N SER A 7 1.43 -1.23 -3.96
CA SER A 7 1.74 0.01 -3.24
C SER A 7 3.10 -0.03 -2.58
N ARG A 8 3.72 1.15 -2.47
CA ARG A 8 5.03 1.33 -1.84
C ARG A 8 4.85 1.94 -0.45
N PHE A 9 5.33 1.23 0.56
CA PHE A 9 5.35 1.67 1.95
C PHE A 9 6.77 2.07 2.37
N LEU A 10 6.88 3.15 3.15
CA LEU A 10 8.16 3.69 3.60
C LEU A 10 8.42 3.30 5.06
N LEU A 11 9.63 2.84 5.38
CA LEU A 11 10.02 2.49 6.76
C LEU A 11 9.91 3.67 7.72
N HIS A 12 10.39 4.83 7.29
CA HIS A 12 10.11 6.08 7.99
C HIS A 12 9.27 6.95 7.09
N HIS A 13 8.07 7.22 7.56
CA HIS A 13 7.26 8.27 7.00
C HIS A 13 8.03 9.58 7.16
N VAL A 14 8.44 10.21 6.06
CA VAL A 14 8.80 11.63 6.12
C VAL A 14 7.50 12.31 6.50
N ALA A 15 7.41 12.81 7.73
CA ALA A 15 6.29 13.66 8.11
C ALA A 15 6.20 14.74 7.01
N GLY A 16 5.08 14.76 6.29
CA GLY A 16 4.80 15.82 5.32
C GLY A 16 4.94 17.19 6.00
N ARG A 17 5.04 18.25 5.18
CA ARG A 17 5.27 19.63 5.63
C ARG A 17 4.59 19.95 6.96
N VAL A 18 5.40 20.08 8.01
CA VAL A 18 4.97 20.58 9.32
C VAL A 18 4.72 22.09 9.18
N ARG A 19 3.50 22.55 9.43
CA ARG A 19 3.20 24.00 9.48
C ARG A 19 3.69 24.55 10.82
N VAL A 20 4.64 25.47 10.78
CA VAL A 20 5.17 26.18 11.96
C VAL A 20 4.79 27.65 11.83
N ARG A 21 4.14 28.23 12.83
CA ARG A 21 3.97 29.70 12.95
C ARG A 21 5.24 30.28 13.58
N ARG A 22 5.82 31.33 12.99
CA ARG A 22 7.08 31.95 13.45
C ARG A 22 7.00 33.47 13.44
N LEU A 23 7.76 34.13 14.30
CA LEU A 23 7.94 35.59 14.31
C LEU A 23 9.03 36.02 13.29
N PRO A 24 9.04 37.27 12.81
CA PRO A 24 10.05 37.75 11.86
C PRO A 24 11.46 37.67 12.47
N GLY A 25 12.36 36.88 11.85
CA GLY A 25 13.78 36.78 12.24
C GLY A 25 14.24 35.43 12.81
N GLU A 26 13.35 34.51 13.18
CA GLU A 26 13.69 33.21 13.80
C GLU A 26 14.01 32.09 12.80
N HIS A 27 14.22 32.41 11.52
CA HIS A 27 14.30 31.41 10.46
C HIS A 27 15.53 30.48 10.55
N MET A 28 16.55 30.88 11.31
CA MET A 28 17.85 30.19 11.43
C MET A 28 18.16 29.67 12.85
N ALA A 29 17.22 29.72 13.79
CA ALA A 29 17.46 29.20 15.14
C ALA A 29 17.68 27.66 15.10
N PRO A 30 18.62 27.09 15.89
CA PRO A 30 18.92 25.65 15.86
C PRO A 30 17.76 24.74 16.31
N GLY A 31 16.77 25.27 17.05
CA GLY A 31 15.50 24.56 17.32
C GLY A 31 14.49 24.61 16.17
N CYS A 32 14.80 25.34 15.10
CA CYS A 32 13.94 25.65 13.96
C CYS A 32 14.44 25.06 12.63
N SER A 33 15.63 24.45 12.64
CA SER A 33 16.21 23.69 11.55
C SER A 33 16.20 22.20 11.90
N MET A 34 15.20 21.47 11.40
CA MET A 34 15.32 20.02 11.34
C MET A 34 16.38 19.69 10.30
N GLY A 35 17.48 19.07 10.73
CA GLY A 35 18.48 18.53 9.81
C GLY A 35 17.78 17.64 8.77
N LYS A 36 18.16 17.77 7.50
CA LYS A 36 17.75 16.81 6.48
C LYS A 36 18.27 15.43 6.91
N ARG A 37 17.45 14.64 7.59
CA ARG A 37 17.69 13.22 7.77
C ARG A 37 17.78 12.62 6.36
N GLN A 38 18.90 11.97 6.05
CA GLN A 38 19.13 11.36 4.76
C GLN A 38 17.93 10.50 4.35
N VAL A 39 17.38 10.81 3.18
CA VAL A 39 16.37 10.03 2.48
C VAL A 39 17.06 8.76 2.01
N GLY A 40 16.87 7.65 2.72
CA GLY A 40 17.53 6.39 2.33
C GLY A 40 17.27 5.18 3.23
N ARG A 41 16.26 5.18 4.12
CA ARG A 41 16.06 4.06 5.05
C ARG A 41 15.22 2.89 4.50
N GLY A 42 15.00 2.84 3.19
CA GLY A 42 14.33 1.72 2.52
C GLY A 42 12.81 1.82 2.45
N SER A 43 12.25 1.11 1.48
CA SER A 43 10.81 1.02 1.21
C SER A 43 10.47 -0.42 0.88
N VAL A 44 9.27 -0.84 1.25
CA VAL A 44 8.71 -2.15 0.88
C VAL A 44 7.68 -1.93 -0.21
N MET A 45 7.78 -2.67 -1.30
CA MET A 45 6.71 -2.77 -2.29
C MET A 45 5.87 -3.98 -1.94
N LEU A 46 4.55 -3.78 -1.87
CA LEU A 46 3.59 -4.81 -1.55
C LEU A 46 2.64 -4.96 -2.73
N TRP A 47 2.61 -6.15 -3.33
CA TRP A 47 1.55 -6.55 -4.25
C TRP A 47 0.47 -7.23 -3.42
N ALA A 48 -0.79 -6.89 -3.63
CA ALA A 48 -1.87 -7.66 -3.05
C ALA A 48 -3.06 -7.76 -3.97
N MET A 49 -3.91 -8.74 -3.67
CA MET A 49 -5.19 -8.93 -4.32
C MET A 49 -6.28 -9.17 -3.29
N PHE A 50 -7.51 -8.77 -3.62
CA PHE A 50 -8.68 -9.13 -2.85
C PHE A 50 -9.89 -9.35 -3.76
N TYR A 51 -10.90 -10.00 -3.21
CA TYR A 51 -12.14 -10.30 -3.90
C TYR A 51 -13.32 -9.95 -2.99
N TRP A 52 -14.53 -10.03 -3.55
CA TRP A 52 -15.73 -9.57 -2.84
C TRP A 52 -16.01 -10.37 -1.54
N GLU A 53 -15.63 -11.65 -1.52
CA GLU A 53 -15.91 -12.57 -0.41
C GLU A 53 -14.79 -12.60 0.61
N THR A 54 -13.54 -12.61 0.19
CA THR A 54 -12.41 -12.71 1.11
C THR A 54 -11.20 -11.91 0.62
N LEU A 55 -10.30 -11.66 1.57
CA LEU A 55 -9.02 -11.05 1.28
C LEU A 55 -8.15 -12.07 0.52
N GLY A 56 -7.50 -11.63 -0.54
CA GLY A 56 -6.53 -12.47 -1.25
C GLY A 56 -5.14 -12.28 -0.69
N SER A 57 -4.15 -12.87 -1.37
CA SER A 57 -2.77 -12.82 -0.89
C SER A 57 -2.16 -11.43 -1.00
N ALA A 58 -1.24 -11.14 -0.09
CA ALA A 58 -0.33 -10.01 -0.15
C ALA A 58 1.11 -10.54 -0.12
N ILE A 59 1.97 -10.01 -0.99
CA ILE A 59 3.32 -10.50 -1.25
C ILE A 59 4.28 -9.31 -1.33
N HIS A 60 5.42 -9.41 -0.64
CA HIS A 60 6.49 -8.42 -0.78
C HIS A 60 7.22 -8.58 -2.11
N VAL A 61 7.38 -7.48 -2.82
CA VAL A 61 8.16 -7.41 -4.06
C VAL A 61 9.52 -6.83 -3.73
N ASP A 62 10.51 -7.70 -3.55
CA ASP A 62 11.89 -7.33 -3.21
C ASP A 62 12.74 -6.91 -4.42
N VAL A 63 12.17 -7.04 -5.61
CA VAL A 63 12.79 -6.69 -6.89
C VAL A 63 12.11 -5.47 -7.51
N THR A 64 12.75 -4.88 -8.51
CA THR A 64 12.08 -3.87 -9.35
C THR A 64 10.89 -4.52 -10.05
N LEU A 65 9.69 -3.99 -9.82
CA LEU A 65 8.48 -4.44 -10.51
C LEU A 65 8.59 -4.13 -12.00
N THR A 66 8.92 -5.16 -12.75
CA THR A 66 8.91 -5.19 -14.22
C THR A 66 7.69 -5.98 -14.68
N ARG A 67 7.34 -5.87 -15.97
CA ARG A 67 6.26 -6.67 -16.55
C ARG A 67 6.46 -8.17 -16.31
N SER A 68 7.69 -8.67 -16.42
CA SER A 68 8.01 -10.09 -16.22
C SER A 68 7.86 -10.53 -14.77
N THR A 69 8.30 -9.70 -13.81
CA THR A 69 8.13 -10.02 -12.38
C THR A 69 6.66 -9.93 -11.96
N TYR A 70 5.90 -9.00 -12.53
CA TYR A 70 4.46 -8.95 -12.31
C TYR A 70 3.78 -10.21 -12.82
N LEU A 71 4.08 -10.61 -14.06
CA LEU A 71 3.53 -11.83 -14.64
C LEU A 71 3.97 -13.07 -13.85
N SER A 72 5.19 -13.13 -13.31
CA SER A 72 5.60 -14.25 -12.46
C SER A 72 4.86 -14.26 -11.13
N ILE A 73 4.61 -13.11 -10.48
CA ILE A 73 3.81 -13.04 -9.25
C ILE A 73 2.38 -13.54 -9.48
N VAL A 74 1.75 -13.09 -10.57
CA VAL A 74 0.39 -13.51 -10.94
C VAL A 74 0.36 -14.99 -11.31
N ALA A 75 1.37 -15.46 -12.05
CA ALA A 75 1.52 -16.84 -12.49
C ALA A 75 1.79 -17.79 -11.31
N ASP A 76 2.75 -17.48 -10.44
CA ASP A 76 3.10 -18.30 -9.26
C ASP A 76 1.95 -18.42 -8.26
N HIS A 77 0.93 -17.57 -8.37
CA HIS A 77 -0.34 -17.79 -7.72
C HIS A 77 -1.09 -18.94 -8.42
N GLU A 78 -0.90 -20.16 -7.91
CA GLU A 78 -1.40 -21.44 -8.45
C GLU A 78 -2.86 -21.37 -8.93
N TRP A 79 -3.70 -20.63 -8.21
CA TRP A 79 -5.10 -20.38 -8.57
C TRP A 79 -5.28 -19.68 -9.93
N PHE A 80 -4.42 -18.71 -10.27
CA PHE A 80 -4.45 -18.01 -11.55
C PHE A 80 -4.02 -18.90 -12.71
N TYR A 81 -3.03 -19.79 -12.53
CA TYR A 81 -2.64 -20.73 -13.58
C TYR A 81 -3.75 -21.72 -13.91
N GLU A 82 -4.39 -22.28 -12.88
CA GLU A 82 -5.49 -23.25 -13.05
C GLU A 82 -6.73 -22.62 -13.71
N HIS A 83 -6.96 -21.33 -13.47
CA HIS A 83 -8.17 -20.62 -13.91
C HIS A 83 -7.88 -19.56 -14.99
N ASN A 84 -6.69 -19.57 -15.63
CA ASN A 84 -6.24 -18.52 -16.56
C ASN A 84 -7.23 -18.26 -17.72
N ASN A 85 -7.96 -19.29 -18.17
CA ASN A 85 -8.98 -19.16 -19.22
C ASN A 85 -10.38 -18.77 -18.72
N GLN A 86 -10.56 -18.59 -17.40
CA GLN A 86 -11.84 -18.25 -16.77
C GLN A 86 -11.93 -16.79 -16.34
N PHE A 87 -10.84 -16.02 -16.47
CA PHE A 87 -10.82 -14.60 -16.13
C PHE A 87 -10.97 -13.74 -17.38
N GLU A 88 -12.02 -12.93 -17.40
CA GLU A 88 -12.12 -11.82 -18.32
C GLU A 88 -11.39 -10.62 -17.70
N VAL A 89 -10.30 -10.18 -18.33
CA VAL A 89 -9.60 -8.96 -17.94
C VAL A 89 -10.50 -7.77 -18.26
N LEU A 90 -10.88 -7.01 -17.24
CA LEU A 90 -11.69 -5.80 -17.42
C LEU A 90 -10.92 -4.78 -18.27
N THR A 91 -11.63 -4.16 -19.21
CA THR A 91 -11.08 -3.04 -19.98
C THR A 91 -10.93 -1.82 -19.07
N TRP A 92 -9.70 -1.57 -18.61
CA TRP A 92 -9.42 -0.49 -17.66
C TRP A 92 -9.01 0.81 -18.37
N PRO A 93 -9.63 1.96 -18.06
CA PRO A 93 -9.16 3.24 -18.57
C PRO A 93 -7.80 3.61 -17.95
N PRO A 94 -6.87 4.19 -18.73
CA PRO A 94 -5.59 4.67 -18.18
C PRO A 94 -5.82 5.79 -17.15
N ASN A 95 -4.95 5.85 -16.13
CA ASN A 95 -4.96 6.89 -15.07
C ASN A 95 -6.24 6.98 -14.22
N SER A 96 -6.93 5.88 -13.96
CA SER A 96 -8.13 5.85 -13.09
C SER A 96 -7.90 5.06 -11.80
N PRO A 97 -7.03 5.53 -10.88
CA PRO A 97 -6.82 4.86 -9.59
C PRO A 97 -8.06 4.94 -8.68
N ASP A 98 -8.89 5.97 -8.87
CA ASP A 98 -10.18 6.17 -8.21
C ASP A 98 -11.18 5.04 -8.48
N LEU A 99 -11.02 4.32 -9.58
CA LEU A 99 -11.83 3.16 -9.90
C LEU A 99 -11.28 1.86 -9.28
N ASN A 100 -10.10 1.85 -8.65
CA ASN A 100 -9.57 0.65 -8.00
C ASN A 100 -9.85 0.68 -6.48
N PRO A 101 -10.78 -0.14 -5.94
CA PRO A 101 -11.13 -0.13 -4.53
C PRO A 101 -9.96 -0.53 -3.62
N ILE A 102 -8.93 -1.22 -4.14
CA ILE A 102 -7.75 -1.60 -3.35
C ILE A 102 -6.95 -0.39 -2.85
N GLU A 103 -7.04 0.76 -3.54
CA GLU A 103 -6.40 2.02 -3.10
C GLU A 103 -6.88 2.44 -1.72
N HIS A 104 -8.15 2.21 -1.41
CA HIS A 104 -8.68 2.48 -0.08
C HIS A 104 -8.15 1.49 0.97
N LEU A 105 -7.85 0.25 0.58
CA LEU A 105 -7.21 -0.72 1.47
C LEU A 105 -5.75 -0.33 1.76
N TRP A 106 -5.03 0.24 0.78
CA TRP A 106 -3.72 0.83 1.02
C TRP A 106 -3.76 1.98 2.03
N ASP A 107 -4.79 2.82 1.98
CA ASP A 107 -5.00 3.87 2.98
C ASP A 107 -5.29 3.31 4.37
N VAL A 108 -6.09 2.24 4.46
CA VAL A 108 -6.35 1.54 5.73
C VAL A 108 -5.06 0.98 6.32
N LEU A 109 -4.25 0.29 5.51
CA LEU A 109 -2.94 -0.23 5.93
C LEU A 109 -2.01 0.88 6.40
N ASN A 110 -1.90 1.97 5.64
CA ASN A 110 -1.09 3.13 6.02
C ASN A 110 -1.54 3.73 7.35
N LYS A 111 -2.85 3.84 7.59
CA LYS A 111 -3.40 4.34 8.86
C LYS A 111 -3.09 3.39 10.01
N GLN A 112 -3.25 2.09 9.83
CA GLN A 112 -2.94 1.08 10.83
C GLN A 112 -1.47 1.14 11.25
N VAL A 113 -0.55 1.09 10.28
CA VAL A 113 0.91 1.19 10.53
C VAL A 113 1.28 2.49 11.24
N ARG A 114 0.61 3.61 10.90
CA ARG A 114 0.84 4.91 11.57
C ARG A 114 0.25 5.00 12.98
N SER A 115 -0.82 4.27 13.26
CA SER A 115 -1.50 4.29 14.56
C SER A 115 -0.85 3.37 15.61
N MET A 116 0.11 2.53 15.19
CA MET A 116 0.80 1.62 16.09
C MET A 116 1.68 2.37 17.08
N GLU A 117 1.63 1.94 18.35
CA GLU A 117 2.40 2.54 19.44
C GLU A 117 3.92 2.40 19.23
N SER A 118 4.34 1.32 18.57
CA SER A 118 5.73 1.07 18.19
C SER A 118 5.88 1.10 16.65
N PRO A 119 6.56 2.09 16.07
CA PRO A 119 6.86 2.09 14.64
C PRO A 119 7.84 0.96 14.29
N PRO A 120 7.79 0.41 13.05
CA PRO A 120 8.73 -0.62 12.62
C PRO A 120 10.17 -0.13 12.72
N TYR A 121 11.05 -0.97 13.26
CA TYR A 121 12.45 -0.61 13.49
C TYR A 121 13.29 -0.84 12.24
N ASP A 122 13.03 -1.93 11.52
CA ASP A 122 13.67 -2.27 10.25
C ASP A 122 12.69 -2.66 9.13
N LEU A 123 13.23 -2.99 7.95
CA LEU A 123 12.42 -3.37 6.78
C LEU A 123 11.71 -4.71 6.96
N GLN A 124 12.28 -5.63 7.74
CA GLN A 124 11.65 -6.93 8.00
C GLN A 124 10.45 -6.76 8.93
N ASP A 125 10.59 -5.93 9.97
CA ASP A 125 9.46 -5.56 10.82
C ASP A 125 8.35 -4.92 10.01
N LEU A 126 8.69 -3.98 9.11
CA LEU A 126 7.69 -3.34 8.25
C LEU A 126 6.98 -4.36 7.35
N LYS A 127 7.73 -5.30 6.77
CA LYS A 127 7.20 -6.39 5.95
C LYS A 127 6.18 -7.22 6.75
N ASP A 128 6.58 -7.74 7.89
CA ASP A 128 5.74 -8.62 8.70
C ASP A 128 4.51 -7.88 9.22
N LEU A 129 4.67 -6.61 9.56
CA LEU A 129 3.60 -5.73 10.00
C LEU A 129 2.57 -5.48 8.91
N LEU A 130 3.01 -5.23 7.67
CA LEU A 130 2.12 -5.01 6.53
C LEU A 130 1.29 -6.26 6.21
N LEU A 131 1.92 -7.44 6.19
CA LEU A 131 1.20 -8.70 5.98
C LEU A 131 0.20 -8.99 7.11
N THR A 132 0.63 -8.79 8.36
CA THR A 132 -0.23 -8.99 9.53
C THR A 132 -1.43 -8.04 9.49
N SER A 133 -1.18 -6.77 9.20
CA SER A 133 -2.22 -5.74 9.10
C SER A 133 -3.19 -6.03 7.97
N TRP A 134 -2.69 -6.51 6.82
CA TRP A 134 -3.52 -6.95 5.69
C TRP A 134 -4.49 -8.04 6.14
N CYS A 135 -4.00 -9.12 6.74
CA CYS A 135 -4.84 -10.21 7.23
C CYS A 135 -5.85 -9.80 8.31
N GLN A 136 -5.64 -8.67 8.98
CA GLN A 136 -6.54 -8.13 10.00
C GLN A 136 -7.61 -7.19 9.45
N ILE A 137 -7.58 -6.86 8.15
CA ILE A 137 -8.62 -6.01 7.54
C ILE A 137 -9.97 -6.72 7.63
N PRO A 138 -10.98 -6.12 8.31
CA PRO A 138 -12.29 -6.73 8.45
C PRO A 138 -13.01 -6.92 7.12
N GLN A 139 -13.82 -7.97 7.03
CA GLN A 139 -14.57 -8.31 5.81
C GLN A 139 -15.50 -7.19 5.33
N HIS A 140 -16.15 -6.48 6.26
CA HIS A 140 -17.05 -5.38 5.90
C HIS A 140 -16.31 -4.26 5.16
N THR A 141 -15.05 -3.97 5.51
CA THR A 141 -14.27 -2.90 4.89
C THR A 141 -14.12 -3.07 3.38
N PHE A 142 -13.79 -4.27 2.92
CA PHE A 142 -13.62 -4.52 1.48
C PHE A 142 -14.94 -4.83 0.77
N ARG A 143 -15.94 -5.39 1.47
CA ARG A 143 -17.29 -5.58 0.93
C ARG A 143 -17.96 -4.25 0.61
N ASP A 144 -17.98 -3.32 1.58
CA ASP A 144 -18.59 -2.00 1.42
C ASP A 144 -17.93 -1.21 0.27
N LEU A 145 -16.62 -1.40 0.09
CA LEU A 145 -15.88 -0.81 -1.02
C LEU A 145 -16.37 -1.31 -2.37
N VAL A 146 -16.47 -2.64 -2.54
CA VAL A 146 -16.95 -3.25 -3.79
C VAL A 146 -18.41 -2.86 -4.06
N GLU A 147 -19.26 -2.84 -3.04
CA GLU A 147 -20.66 -2.40 -3.16
C GLU A 147 -20.80 -0.90 -3.48
N SER A 148 -19.80 -0.08 -3.13
CA SER A 148 -19.78 1.34 -3.48
C SER A 148 -19.33 1.61 -4.92
N MET A 149 -18.70 0.66 -5.60
CA MET A 149 -18.14 0.83 -6.94
C MET A 149 -19.14 1.31 -8.00
N PRO A 150 -20.39 0.80 -8.08
CA PRO A 150 -21.36 1.29 -9.06
C PRO A 150 -21.76 2.77 -8.90
N ARG A 151 -21.39 3.41 -7.79
CA ARG A 151 -21.68 4.82 -7.50
C ARG A 151 -20.50 5.76 -7.79
N ARG A 152 -19.35 5.22 -8.22
CA ARG A 152 -18.15 6.00 -8.55
C ARG A 152 -18.13 6.42 -10.01
#